data_AF-H8K5R9-F1
#
_entry.id   AF-H8K5R9-F1
#
_cell.length_a   1.000
_cell.length_b   1.000
_cell.length_c   1.000
_cell.angle_alpha   90.00
_cell.angle_beta   90.00
_cell.angle_gamma   90.00
#
_symmetry.space_group_name_H-M   'P 1'
#
loop_
_entity.id
_entity.type
_entity.pdbx_description
1 polymer ?
#
loop_
_entity_poly.entity_id
_entity_poly.type
_entity_poly.pdbx_seq_one_letter_code
_entity_poly.pdbx_strand_id
1 'polypeptide(L)'
;MLIKTYNYPIDYILPQRCLSGAEILGGSGEFCSDYWKKLEFIARPYCSICRQRFSIKIFDNCICGNCYSNKPNYEFARSLFKFNEHSKKIVHQFKYQDKTIFAKTFAKLLYNRYSEDIKDIDFNHTCTYE
;
A
#
# COMPACT_ATOMS: atom_id res chain seq x y z
N MET A 1 -13.89 -1.18 24.77
CA MET A 1 -12.62 -0.59 25.27
C MET A 1 -11.93 -1.46 26.33
N LEU A 2 -12.32 -2.74 26.50
CA LEU A 2 -11.86 -3.62 27.60
C LEU A 2 -10.82 -4.69 27.18
N ILE A 3 -10.45 -4.77 25.91
CA ILE A 3 -9.54 -5.83 25.40
C ILE A 3 -8.06 -5.46 25.56
N LYS A 4 -7.72 -4.17 25.74
CA LYS A 4 -6.33 -3.70 25.75
C LYS A 4 -5.59 -3.92 27.07
N THR A 5 -6.29 -4.13 28.19
CA THR A 5 -5.67 -4.10 29.52
C THR A 5 -5.13 -5.46 29.98
N TYR A 6 -5.60 -6.57 29.40
CA TYR A 6 -5.27 -7.93 29.84
C TYR A 6 -4.00 -8.54 29.25
N ASN A 7 -3.32 -7.85 28.32
CA ASN A 7 -2.21 -8.41 27.54
C ASN A 7 -0.81 -8.03 28.01
N TYR A 8 -0.62 -7.27 29.10
CA TYR A 8 0.72 -6.84 29.53
C TYR A 8 1.77 -7.97 29.66
N PRO A 9 1.48 -9.13 30.30
CA PRO A 9 2.44 -10.23 30.33
C PRO A 9 2.61 -10.92 28.96
N ILE A 10 1.55 -10.99 28.14
CA ILE A 10 1.62 -11.55 26.78
C ILE A 10 2.48 -10.66 25.87
N ASP A 11 2.29 -9.35 25.93
CA ASP A 11 3.04 -8.39 25.11
C ASP A 11 4.52 -8.31 25.55
N TYR A 12 4.82 -8.66 26.81
CA TYR A 12 6.20 -8.83 27.29
C TYR A 12 6.85 -10.11 26.75
N ILE A 13 6.14 -11.25 26.76
CA ILE A 13 6.66 -12.54 26.28
C ILE A 13 6.69 -12.61 24.74
N LEU A 14 5.68 -12.02 24.08
CA LEU A 14 5.47 -11.99 22.64
C LEU A 14 5.38 -10.54 22.16
N PRO A 15 6.50 -9.80 22.19
CA PRO A 15 6.50 -8.41 21.78
C PRO A 15 6.13 -8.29 20.30
N GLN A 16 5.42 -7.21 19.98
CA GLN A 16 5.10 -6.88 18.59
C GLN A 16 6.39 -6.70 17.80
N ARG A 17 6.50 -7.43 16.69
CA ARG A 17 7.65 -7.37 15.79
C ARG A 17 7.29 -6.66 14.50
N CYS A 18 8.29 -6.05 13.89
CA CYS A 18 8.19 -5.51 12.55
C CYS A 18 7.77 -6.60 11.55
N LEU A 19 6.79 -6.33 10.69
CA LEU A 19 6.31 -7.32 9.71
C LEU A 19 7.39 -7.75 8.70
N SER A 20 8.32 -6.86 8.35
CA SER A 20 9.34 -7.11 7.32
C SER A 20 10.70 -7.60 7.88
N GLY A 21 10.87 -7.56 9.20
CA GLY A 21 12.10 -7.87 9.94
C GLY A 21 11.83 -8.62 11.24
N ALA A 22 12.81 -8.65 12.14
CA ALA A 22 12.67 -9.28 13.47
C ALA A 22 12.74 -8.26 14.62
N GLU A 23 12.85 -6.97 14.30
CA GLU A 23 12.96 -5.88 15.27
C GLU A 23 11.68 -5.73 16.08
N ILE A 24 11.83 -5.51 17.39
CA ILE A 24 10.72 -5.24 18.31
C ILE A 24 10.24 -3.79 18.11
N LEU A 25 8.93 -3.61 18.01
CA LEU A 25 8.30 -2.30 17.89
C LEU A 25 8.03 -1.73 19.27
N GLY A 26 8.55 -0.53 19.54
CA GLY A 26 8.33 0.21 20.80
C GLY A 26 7.01 0.97 20.88
N GLY A 27 6.07 0.73 19.96
CA GLY A 27 4.83 1.51 19.88
C GLY A 27 3.83 0.94 18.87
N SER A 28 2.73 1.67 18.63
CA SER A 28 1.69 1.26 17.70
C SER A 28 2.15 1.45 16.25
N GLY A 29 2.57 0.38 15.59
CA GLY A 29 2.96 0.36 14.19
C GLY A 29 3.02 -1.07 13.66
N GLU A 30 2.96 -1.21 12.34
CA GLU A 30 3.06 -2.51 11.66
C GLU A 30 4.47 -2.71 11.05
N PHE A 31 5.21 -1.62 10.85
CA PHE A 31 6.60 -1.60 10.38
C PHE A 31 7.50 -0.83 11.35
N CYS A 32 8.77 -1.24 11.45
CA CYS A 32 9.78 -0.45 12.15
C CYS A 32 10.08 0.84 11.38
N SER A 33 10.53 1.88 12.09
CA SER A 33 10.88 3.18 11.50
C SER A 33 11.88 3.03 10.35
N ASP A 34 12.86 2.14 10.49
CA ASP A 34 13.93 1.98 9.50
C ASP A 34 13.43 1.32 8.22
N TYR A 35 12.53 0.36 8.33
CA TYR A 35 11.90 -0.22 7.16
C TYR A 35 10.88 0.71 6.54
N TRP A 36 10.15 1.47 7.35
CA TRP A 36 9.18 2.45 6.87
C TRP A 36 9.83 3.51 5.97
N LYS A 37 11.01 4.02 6.34
CA LYS A 37 11.79 4.98 5.53
C LYS A 37 12.26 4.42 4.19
N LYS A 38 12.42 3.10 4.08
CA LYS A 38 12.85 2.40 2.87
C LYS A 38 11.70 2.16 1.88
N LEU A 39 10.45 2.33 2.32
CA LEU A 39 9.29 2.23 1.47
C LEU A 39 9.08 3.54 0.70
N GLU A 40 9.24 3.48 -0.62
CA GLU A 40 9.03 4.63 -1.49
C GLU A 40 7.54 4.79 -1.79
N PHE A 41 6.87 5.68 -1.07
CA PHE A 41 5.47 6.00 -1.32
C PHE A 41 5.28 6.84 -2.59
N ILE A 42 4.29 6.47 -3.39
CA ILE A 42 3.89 7.27 -4.56
C ILE A 42 3.06 8.47 -4.08
N ALA A 43 3.52 9.67 -4.44
CA ALA A 43 2.88 10.94 -4.14
C ALA A 43 2.81 11.81 -5.41
N ARG A 44 1.93 12.81 -5.40
CA ARG A 44 1.80 13.76 -6.52
C ARG A 44 3.15 14.48 -6.79
N PRO A 45 3.44 14.87 -8.04
CA PRO A 45 2.60 14.71 -9.23
C PRO A 45 2.74 13.32 -9.90
N TYR A 46 1.62 12.75 -10.33
CA TYR A 46 1.55 11.45 -11.02
C TYR A 46 0.47 11.47 -12.12
N CYS A 47 0.52 10.51 -13.03
CA CYS A 47 -0.50 10.32 -14.06
C CYS A 47 -1.88 10.02 -13.43
N SER A 48 -2.95 10.65 -13.93
CA SER A 48 -4.32 10.39 -13.47
C SER A 48 -4.77 8.94 -13.68
N ILE A 49 -4.33 8.31 -14.77
CA ILE A 49 -4.67 6.94 -15.18
C ILE A 49 -3.75 5.90 -14.52
N CYS A 50 -2.47 5.85 -14.92
CA CYS A 50 -1.56 4.77 -14.48
C CYS A 50 -0.76 5.08 -13.19
N ARG A 51 -0.88 6.29 -12.62
CA ARG A 51 -0.12 6.75 -11.45
C ARG A 51 1.41 6.74 -11.58
N GLN A 52 1.93 6.69 -12.80
CA GLN A 52 3.36 6.90 -13.03
C GLN A 52 3.75 8.30 -12.55
N ARG A 53 4.81 8.38 -11.74
CA ARG A 53 5.29 9.65 -11.15
C ARG A 53 5.91 10.53 -12.23
N PHE A 54 5.61 11.82 -12.20
CA PHE A 54 6.27 12.80 -13.05
C PHE A 54 7.58 13.29 -12.41
N SER A 55 8.59 13.52 -13.25
CA SER A 55 9.88 14.09 -12.83
C SER A 55 9.82 15.60 -12.61
N ILE A 56 8.81 16.26 -13.18
CA ILE A 56 8.63 17.72 -13.18
C ILE A 56 7.32 18.04 -12.45
N LYS A 57 7.24 19.22 -11.82
CA LYS A 57 5.96 19.75 -11.33
C LYS A 57 5.05 20.04 -12.52
N ILE A 58 3.93 19.34 -12.59
CA ILE A 58 2.90 19.52 -13.61
C ILE A 58 1.59 19.84 -12.90
N PHE A 59 0.63 20.40 -13.64
CA PHE A 59 -0.73 20.63 -13.16
C PHE A 59 -1.40 19.34 -12.68
N ASP A 60 -2.45 19.49 -11.88
CA ASP A 60 -3.25 18.36 -11.44
C ASP A 60 -3.97 17.69 -12.63
N ASN A 61 -4.20 16.38 -12.51
CA ASN A 61 -4.92 15.54 -13.49
C ASN A 61 -4.22 15.33 -14.84
N CYS A 62 -2.91 15.58 -14.94
CA CYS A 62 -2.15 15.29 -16.14
C CYS A 62 -2.09 13.78 -16.47
N ILE A 63 -2.12 13.49 -17.78
CA ILE A 63 -1.99 12.15 -18.35
C ILE A 63 -0.57 12.02 -18.91
N CYS A 64 0.12 10.90 -18.66
CA CYS A 64 1.44 10.66 -19.22
C CYS A 64 1.35 10.28 -20.71
N GLY A 65 2.43 10.49 -21.47
CA GLY A 65 2.46 10.19 -22.90
C GLY A 65 2.07 8.75 -23.24
N ASN A 66 2.46 7.77 -22.43
CA ASN A 66 2.08 6.38 -22.64
C ASN A 66 0.56 6.16 -22.55
N CYS A 67 -0.09 6.73 -21.53
CA CYS A 67 -1.54 6.61 -21.37
C CYS A 67 -2.32 7.45 -22.40
N TYR A 68 -1.71 8.52 -22.92
CA TYR A 68 -2.29 9.32 -23.99
C TYR A 68 -2.24 8.57 -25.33
N SER A 69 -1.11 7.97 -25.68
CA SER A 69 -0.92 7.24 -26.94
C SER A 69 -1.58 5.86 -26.94
N ASN A 70 -1.58 5.17 -25.80
CA ASN A 70 -2.19 3.85 -25.64
C ASN A 70 -3.00 3.82 -24.34
N LYS A 71 -4.27 4.21 -24.45
CA LYS A 71 -5.17 4.25 -23.30
C LYS A 71 -5.43 2.83 -22.80
N PRO A 72 -5.16 2.52 -21.52
CA PRO A 72 -5.42 1.19 -20.98
C PRO A 72 -6.92 0.92 -20.79
N ASN A 73 -7.29 -0.37 -20.73
CA ASN A 73 -8.66 -0.85 -20.49
C ASN A 73 -9.09 -0.75 -19.01
N TYR A 74 -8.69 0.31 -18.32
CA TYR A 74 -9.12 0.64 -16.96
C TYR A 74 -9.24 2.15 -16.82
N GLU A 75 -10.12 2.62 -15.95
CA GLU A 75 -10.29 4.05 -15.71
C GLU A 75 -9.07 4.64 -15.00
N PHE A 76 -8.63 3.98 -13.93
CA PHE A 76 -7.41 4.34 -13.22
C PHE A 76 -6.84 3.17 -12.41
N ALA A 77 -5.55 3.28 -12.08
CA ALA A 77 -4.86 2.38 -11.16
C ALA A 77 -4.45 3.12 -9.88
N ARG A 78 -4.30 2.39 -8.76
CA ARG A 78 -3.76 2.92 -7.49
C ARG A 78 -2.68 1.99 -6.95
N SER A 79 -1.55 2.57 -6.55
CA SER A 79 -0.47 1.85 -5.86
C SER A 79 0.08 2.71 -4.73
N LEU A 80 0.25 2.10 -3.55
CA LEU A 80 0.85 2.76 -2.39
C LEU A 80 2.34 3.05 -2.58
N PHE A 81 3.04 2.08 -3.17
CA PHE A 81 4.50 2.04 -3.22
C PHE A 81 4.98 1.99 -4.65
N LYS A 82 6.13 2.60 -4.91
CA LYS A 82 6.93 2.27 -6.08
C LYS A 82 7.49 0.87 -5.88
N PHE A 83 7.42 0.05 -6.92
CA PHE A 83 7.99 -1.29 -6.86
C PHE A 83 9.52 -1.22 -6.83
N ASN A 84 10.10 -1.46 -5.65
CA ASN A 84 11.54 -1.54 -5.40
C ASN A 84 11.87 -2.81 -4.60
N GLU A 85 13.14 -3.00 -4.21
CA GLU A 85 13.56 -4.21 -3.49
C GLU A 85 12.83 -4.40 -2.15
N HIS A 86 12.53 -3.31 -1.45
CA HIS A 86 11.86 -3.35 -0.15
C HIS A 86 10.36 -3.64 -0.29
N SER A 87 9.65 -2.90 -1.15
CA SER A 87 8.23 -3.15 -1.41
C SER A 87 8.02 -4.56 -2.02
N LYS A 88 8.94 -5.01 -2.88
CA LYS A 88 8.91 -6.36 -3.47
C LYS A 88 8.96 -7.43 -2.37
N LYS A 89 9.84 -7.27 -1.37
CA LYS A 89 9.98 -8.23 -0.27
C LYS A 89 8.65 -8.42 0.48
N ILE A 90 7.99 -7.34 0.89
CA ILE A 90 6.71 -7.43 1.63
C ILE A 90 5.56 -7.93 0.74
N VAL A 91 5.49 -7.52 -0.52
CA VAL A 91 4.47 -7.99 -1.46
C VAL A 91 4.65 -9.48 -1.75
N HIS A 92 5.89 -9.95 -1.91
CA HIS A 92 6.17 -11.37 -2.12
C HIS A 92 5.86 -12.22 -0.89
N GLN A 93 6.17 -11.72 0.31
CA GLN A 93 5.80 -12.40 1.55
C GLN A 93 4.28 -12.58 1.66
N PHE A 94 3.51 -11.55 1.28
CA PHE A 94 2.07 -11.64 1.25
C PHE A 94 1.55 -12.58 0.14
N LYS A 95 2.01 -12.41 -1.10
CA LYS A 95 1.47 -13.09 -2.29
C LYS A 95 1.91 -14.55 -2.43
N TYR A 96 3.13 -14.88 -2.01
CA TYR A 96 3.79 -16.16 -2.31
C TYR A 96 4.24 -16.95 -1.08
N GLN A 97 4.13 -16.38 0.12
CA GLN A 97 4.56 -17.05 1.37
C GLN A 97 3.44 -17.10 2.41
N ASP A 98 2.18 -16.90 1.98
CA ASP A 98 0.98 -16.94 2.81
C ASP A 98 1.05 -16.10 4.09
N LYS A 99 1.85 -15.02 4.10
CA LYS A 99 1.92 -14.10 5.24
C LYS A 99 0.71 -13.16 5.22
N THR A 100 -0.48 -13.70 5.47
CA THR A 100 -1.76 -12.97 5.45
C THR A 100 -1.86 -11.87 6.49
N ILE A 101 -0.97 -11.86 7.49
CA ILE A 101 -0.81 -10.76 8.45
C ILE A 101 -0.60 -9.39 7.75
N PHE A 102 0.00 -9.37 6.54
CA PHE A 102 0.15 -8.16 5.73
C PHE A 102 -1.17 -7.62 5.17
N ALA A 103 -2.21 -8.45 5.03
CA ALA A 103 -3.46 -8.06 4.39
C ALA A 103 -4.11 -6.86 5.10
N LYS A 104 -4.24 -6.94 6.43
CA LYS A 104 -4.86 -5.88 7.24
C LYS A 104 -4.06 -4.59 7.17
N THR A 105 -2.74 -4.69 7.22
CA THR A 105 -1.80 -3.57 7.07
C THR A 105 -1.95 -2.88 5.72
N PHE A 106 -1.92 -3.64 4.62
CA PHE A 106 -2.09 -3.12 3.27
C PHE A 106 -3.46 -2.50 3.06
N ALA A 107 -4.52 -3.14 3.54
CA ALA A 107 -5.87 -2.61 3.48
C ALA A 107 -5.99 -1.26 4.21
N LYS A 108 -5.45 -1.14 5.43
CA LYS A 108 -5.42 0.13 6.17
C LYS A 108 -4.67 1.22 5.41
N LEU A 109 -3.48 0.90 4.89
CA LEU A 109 -2.67 1.87 4.15
C LEU A 109 -3.38 2.34 2.88
N LEU A 110 -4.00 1.42 2.13
CA LEU A 110 -4.78 1.72 0.94
C LEU A 110 -5.98 2.59 1.29
N TYR A 111 -6.78 2.17 2.27
CA TYR A 111 -7.98 2.88 2.68
C TYR A 111 -7.66 4.29 3.20
N ASN A 112 -6.64 4.44 4.04
CA ASN A 112 -6.27 5.75 4.58
C ASN A 112 -5.82 6.74 3.50
N ARG A 113 -5.30 6.24 2.37
CA ARG A 113 -4.82 7.10 1.27
C ARG A 113 -5.83 7.30 0.14
N TYR A 114 -6.65 6.30 -0.13
CA TYR A 114 -7.53 6.22 -1.29
C TYR A 114 -8.98 5.99 -0.88
N SER A 115 -9.38 6.39 0.33
CA SER A 115 -10.75 6.21 0.83
C SER A 115 -11.79 6.84 -0.09
N GLU A 116 -11.48 7.96 -0.72
CA GLU A 116 -12.34 8.61 -1.72
C GLU A 116 -12.42 7.77 -2.99
N ASP A 117 -11.28 7.42 -3.58
CA ASP A 117 -11.23 6.58 -4.80
C ASP A 117 -11.93 5.23 -4.61
N ILE A 118 -11.87 4.63 -3.40
CA ILE A 118 -12.43 3.31 -3.10
C ILE A 118 -13.96 3.33 -3.02
N LYS A 119 -14.59 4.46 -2.66
CA LYS A 119 -16.05 4.56 -2.58
C LYS A 119 -16.73 4.38 -3.93
N ASP A 120 -16.04 4.82 -4.98
CA ASP A 120 -16.54 4.83 -6.35
C ASP A 120 -16.10 3.59 -7.15
N ILE A 121 -15.44 2.61 -6.51
CA ILE A 121 -15.07 1.35 -7.16
C ILE A 121 -16.31 0.46 -7.27
N ASP A 122 -16.68 0.13 -8.50
CA ASP A 122 -17.64 -0.92 -8.77
C ASP A 122 -16.98 -2.30 -8.58
N PHE A 123 -17.40 -3.02 -7.54
CA PHE A 123 -16.96 -4.41 -7.29
C PHE A 123 -17.70 -5.43 -8.18
N ASN A 124 -18.73 -5.02 -8.92
CA ASN A 124 -19.62 -5.90 -9.68
C ASN A 124 -19.31 -5.96 -11.19
N HIS A 125 -18.34 -5.19 -11.68
CA HIS A 125 -17.87 -5.34 -13.05
C HIS A 125 -17.03 -6.62 -13.17
N THR A 126 -17.65 -7.72 -13.59
CA THR A 126 -16.94 -8.80 -14.28
C THR A 126 -16.16 -8.17 -15.43
N CYS A 127 -14.83 -8.33 -15.45
CA CYS A 127 -14.02 -8.05 -16.64
C CYS A 127 -14.57 -8.88 -17.80
N THR A 128 -15.51 -8.34 -18.56
CA THR A 128 -15.91 -8.88 -19.85
C THR A 128 -14.80 -8.50 -20.81
N TYR A 129 -13.92 -9.46 -21.07
CA TYR A 129 -12.97 -9.39 -22.17
C TYR A 129 -13.77 -9.62 -23.46
N GLU A 130 -14.32 -8.55 -24.01
CA GLU A 130 -14.69 -8.49 -25.43
C GLU A 130 -13.55 -7.88 -26.24
#